data_AF-A0A4R9JMV0-F1
#
_entry.id   AF-A0A4R9JMV0-F1
#
_cell.length_a   1.000
_cell.length_b   1.000
_cell.length_c   1.000
_cell.angle_alpha   90.00
_cell.angle_beta   90.00
_cell.angle_gamma   90.00
#
_symmetry.space_group_name_H-M   'P 1'
#
loop_
_entity.id
_entity.type
_entity.pdbx_description
1 polymer ?
#
loop_
_entity_poly.entity_id
_entity_poly.type
_entity_poly.pdbx_seq_one_letter_code
_entity_poly.pdbx_strand_id
1 'polypeptide(L)'
;MANKRTFISPDLAQEIVKNIRLLALSGKKNFKTYLYDPLVFSGWERDKAHLGSSTAKLMDKIHQDIEDPAYKHTIAHQCKRLISQSLTESLSALGDSCIFFLDRVQENIELAASVEATDFIYAIEKPLKEFAKITNESNEKKFEETIANLTAEDLQTAFSPIRLDKTRKKVYVETELHTLYQQVLTATKSNNLAKCKKLLTRYIITYNEFESFNKSEVETLLVALDKREAGFRQNLWDSLAIDIYYSVTRGIMEGNTKKAIQGIRKFAYIFEGDPNVKFSYEIDALERKLYGIIQKKGLMRELMKDLRRGT
;
A
#
# COMPACT_ATOMS: atom_id res chain seq x y z
N MET A 1 11.88 27.16 -12.73
CA MET A 1 12.19 26.63 -11.39
C MET A 1 10.99 25.81 -10.95
N ALA A 2 11.11 24.48 -10.92
CA ALA A 2 10.01 23.63 -10.44
C ALA A 2 9.88 23.81 -8.92
N ASN A 3 8.66 23.98 -8.41
CA ASN A 3 8.38 24.09 -6.97
C ASN A 3 9.01 22.90 -6.24
N LYS A 4 10.15 23.13 -5.56
CA LYS A 4 10.82 22.10 -4.79
C LYS A 4 9.98 21.85 -3.54
N ARG A 5 9.36 20.67 -3.44
CA ARG A 5 8.53 20.28 -2.29
C ARG A 5 9.40 20.36 -1.03
N THR A 6 8.88 20.96 0.04
CA THR A 6 9.60 21.13 1.32
C THR A 6 9.31 20.02 2.33
N PHE A 7 8.29 19.19 2.07
CA PHE A 7 7.81 18.15 2.96
C PHE A 7 7.20 17.00 2.17
N ILE A 8 7.54 15.76 2.50
CA ILE A 8 6.99 14.57 1.86
C ILE A 8 5.78 14.08 2.67
N SER A 9 4.61 14.07 2.04
CA SER A 9 3.40 13.61 2.71
C SER A 9 3.40 12.09 2.90
N PRO A 10 2.86 11.55 4.02
CA PRO A 10 2.92 10.12 4.30
C PRO A 10 2.22 9.24 3.25
N ASP A 11 1.13 9.74 2.66
CA ASP A 11 0.38 9.09 1.59
C ASP A 11 1.22 8.95 0.31
N LEU A 12 1.99 9.98 -0.07
CA LEU A 12 2.89 9.92 -1.21
C LEU A 12 4.02 8.90 -0.96
N ALA A 13 4.61 8.92 0.23
CA ALA A 13 5.64 7.95 0.59
C ALA A 13 5.12 6.50 0.52
N GLN A 14 3.90 6.26 1.01
CA GLN A 14 3.26 4.94 0.92
C GLN A 14 2.99 4.54 -0.53
N GLU A 15 2.47 5.44 -1.37
CA GLU A 15 2.24 5.19 -2.80
C GLU A 15 3.53 4.76 -3.50
N ILE A 16 4.63 5.48 -3.24
CA ILE A 16 5.95 5.16 -3.79
C ILE A 16 6.44 3.80 -3.31
N VAL A 17 6.26 3.46 -2.01
CA VAL A 17 6.56 2.11 -1.50
C VAL A 17 5.82 1.04 -2.29
N LYS A 18 4.53 1.25 -2.59
CA LYS A 18 3.74 0.29 -3.38
C LYS A 18 4.24 0.20 -4.81
N ASN A 19 4.57 1.31 -5.45
CA ASN A 19 5.13 1.33 -6.80
C ASN A 19 6.48 0.60 -6.89
N ILE A 20 7.37 0.76 -5.90
CA ILE A 20 8.64 0.01 -5.83
C ILE A 20 8.37 -1.49 -5.69
N ARG A 21 7.39 -1.90 -4.87
CA ARG A 21 7.00 -3.32 -4.75
C ARG A 21 6.42 -3.87 -6.06
N LEU A 22 5.62 -3.09 -6.79
CA LEU A 22 5.12 -3.48 -8.11
C LEU A 22 6.26 -3.60 -9.13
N LEU A 23 7.24 -2.68 -9.11
CA LEU A 23 8.42 -2.76 -9.96
C LEU A 23 9.20 -4.06 -9.74
N ALA A 24 9.36 -4.48 -8.49
CA ALA A 24 10.03 -5.73 -8.16
C ALA A 24 9.31 -6.94 -8.80
N LEU A 25 7.98 -6.93 -8.84
CA LEU A 25 7.18 -7.97 -9.50
C LEU A 25 7.24 -7.88 -11.04
N SER A 26 7.36 -6.68 -11.60
CA SER A 26 7.47 -6.43 -13.04
C SER A 26 8.82 -6.82 -13.65
N GLY A 27 9.78 -7.24 -12.83
CA GLY A 27 11.05 -7.80 -13.25
C GLY A 27 12.19 -6.80 -13.42
N LYS A 28 13.41 -7.35 -13.60
CA LYS A 28 14.69 -6.62 -13.54
C LYS A 28 14.78 -5.43 -14.50
N LYS A 29 14.24 -5.55 -15.72
CA LYS A 29 14.30 -4.49 -16.73
C LYS A 29 13.57 -3.24 -16.26
N ASN A 30 12.31 -3.40 -15.83
CA ASN A 30 11.49 -2.30 -15.33
C ASN A 30 12.08 -1.69 -14.07
N PHE A 31 12.54 -2.53 -13.14
CA PHE A 31 13.20 -2.07 -11.93
C PHE A 31 14.44 -1.20 -12.23
N LYS A 32 15.23 -1.60 -13.23
CA LYS A 32 16.40 -0.82 -13.65
C LYS A 32 15.99 0.53 -14.23
N THR A 33 15.07 0.52 -15.20
CA THR A 33 14.63 1.72 -15.93
C THR A 33 13.94 2.75 -15.03
N TYR A 34 13.12 2.32 -14.08
CA TYR A 34 12.25 3.23 -13.31
C TYR A 34 12.70 3.50 -11.87
N LEU A 35 13.74 2.82 -11.38
CA LEU A 35 14.29 3.07 -10.04
C LEU A 35 15.82 3.21 -10.03
N TYR A 36 16.55 2.24 -10.56
CA TYR A 36 18.01 2.24 -10.53
C TYR A 36 18.61 3.38 -11.37
N ASP A 37 18.31 3.44 -12.67
CA ASP A 37 18.89 4.41 -13.59
C ASP A 37 18.56 5.86 -13.16
N PRO A 38 17.31 6.21 -12.75
CA PRO A 38 17.01 7.54 -12.24
C PRO A 38 17.84 7.96 -11.01
N LEU A 39 18.10 7.04 -10.08
CA LEU A 39 18.93 7.33 -8.91
C LEU A 39 20.40 7.55 -9.29
N VAL A 40 20.94 6.72 -10.19
CA VAL A 40 22.29 6.89 -10.73
C VAL A 40 22.43 8.24 -11.44
N PHE A 41 21.52 8.56 -12.36
CA PHE A 41 21.53 9.85 -13.08
C PHE A 41 21.37 11.06 -12.16
N SER A 42 20.68 10.89 -11.03
CA SER A 42 20.51 11.94 -10.02
C SER A 42 21.70 12.04 -9.04
N GLY A 43 22.77 11.28 -9.25
CA GLY A 43 23.99 11.35 -8.45
C GLY A 43 23.87 10.70 -7.05
N TRP A 44 22.98 9.72 -6.90
CA TRP A 44 22.84 8.96 -5.65
C TRP A 44 23.89 7.85 -5.49
N GLU A 45 24.60 7.50 -6.57
CA GLU A 45 25.73 6.58 -6.52
C GLU A 45 26.97 7.28 -5.93
N ARG A 46 27.76 6.57 -5.11
CA ARG A 46 29.02 7.06 -4.53
C ARG A 46 30.16 6.12 -4.89
N ASP A 47 31.38 6.66 -4.91
CA ASP A 47 32.59 5.88 -5.16
C ASP A 47 32.76 4.72 -4.16
N LYS A 48 33.17 3.56 -4.70
CA LYS A 48 33.27 2.29 -3.98
C LYS A 48 34.27 2.31 -2.81
N ALA A 49 35.15 3.30 -2.74
CA ALA A 49 36.21 3.43 -1.75
C ALA A 49 35.72 3.62 -0.30
N HIS A 50 34.45 3.96 -0.08
CA HIS A 50 33.88 4.23 1.25
C HIS A 50 32.90 3.15 1.76
N LEU A 51 32.79 2.01 1.07
CA LEU A 51 31.78 0.98 1.29
C LEU A 51 32.31 -0.12 2.23
N GLY A 52 32.47 0.19 3.52
CA GLY A 52 32.98 -0.75 4.52
C GLY A 52 31.93 -1.60 5.24
N SER A 53 30.64 -1.43 4.96
CA SER A 53 29.54 -2.12 5.68
C SER A 53 28.41 -2.52 4.73
N SER A 54 27.84 -3.71 4.92
CA SER A 54 26.72 -4.18 4.12
C SER A 54 25.47 -3.33 4.36
N THR A 55 24.57 -3.30 3.36
CA THR A 55 23.29 -2.59 3.44
C THR A 55 22.50 -2.99 4.69
N ALA A 56 22.40 -4.30 4.98
CA ALA A 56 21.69 -4.80 6.17
C ALA A 56 22.22 -4.21 7.49
N LYS A 57 23.55 -4.16 7.68
CA LYS A 57 24.15 -3.59 8.89
C LYS A 57 23.87 -2.10 9.04
N LEU A 58 23.81 -1.36 7.92
CA LEU A 58 23.44 0.05 7.94
C LEU A 58 21.97 0.25 8.31
N MET A 59 21.06 -0.59 7.83
CA MET A 59 19.64 -0.53 8.20
C MET A 59 19.44 -0.80 9.70
N ASP A 60 20.12 -1.81 10.25
CA ASP A 60 20.06 -2.13 11.68
C ASP A 60 20.58 -0.97 12.53
N LYS A 61 21.69 -0.36 12.11
CA LYS A 61 22.25 0.81 12.79
C LYS A 61 21.30 2.00 12.75
N ILE A 62 20.71 2.33 11.60
CA ILE A 62 19.75 3.43 11.49
C ILE A 62 18.52 3.19 12.38
N HIS A 63 18.06 1.94 12.49
CA HIS A 63 16.99 1.58 13.42
C HIS A 63 17.33 1.93 14.87
N GLN A 64 18.54 1.60 15.31
CA GLN A 64 19.01 1.90 16.67
C GLN A 64 19.19 3.42 16.87
N ASP A 65 19.85 4.08 15.93
CA ASP A 65 20.16 5.52 15.99
C ASP A 65 18.89 6.39 16.00
N ILE A 66 17.78 5.92 15.43
CA ILE A 66 16.49 6.65 15.41
C ILE A 66 15.87 6.80 16.81
N GLU A 67 16.11 5.84 17.70
CA GLU A 67 15.56 5.87 19.06
C GLU A 67 16.32 6.86 19.95
N ASP A 68 17.57 7.18 19.59
CA ASP A 68 18.43 8.08 20.34
C ASP A 68 18.32 9.53 19.81
N PRO A 69 17.87 10.49 20.64
CA PRO A 69 17.81 11.90 20.28
C PRO A 69 19.13 12.49 19.75
N ALA A 70 20.28 11.96 20.17
CA ALA A 70 21.59 12.44 19.75
C ALA A 70 21.84 12.26 18.25
N TYR A 71 21.28 11.22 17.63
CA TYR A 71 21.55 10.88 16.22
C TYR A 71 20.47 11.33 15.24
N LYS A 72 19.33 11.86 15.71
CA LYS A 72 18.19 12.32 14.88
C LYS A 72 18.61 13.17 13.68
N HIS A 73 19.49 14.15 13.91
CA HIS A 73 19.97 15.07 12.88
C HIS A 73 20.81 14.38 11.76
N THR A 74 21.33 13.18 12.01
CA THR A 74 22.14 12.43 11.04
C THR A 74 21.34 11.41 10.23
N ILE A 75 20.12 11.06 10.66
CA ILE A 75 19.33 9.97 10.07
C ILE A 75 19.11 10.16 8.58
N ALA A 76 18.79 11.38 8.14
CA ALA A 76 18.61 11.70 6.72
C ALA A 76 19.86 11.37 5.89
N HIS A 77 21.04 11.82 6.35
CA HIS A 77 22.31 11.52 5.71
C HIS A 77 22.64 10.02 5.73
N GLN A 78 22.32 9.31 6.83
CA GLN A 78 22.53 7.88 6.93
C GLN A 78 21.63 7.10 5.95
N CYS A 79 20.36 7.49 5.79
CA CYS A 79 19.45 6.92 4.78
C CYS A 79 19.95 7.16 3.35
N LYS A 80 20.48 8.36 3.06
CA LYS A 80 21.12 8.62 1.77
C LYS A 80 22.32 7.70 1.52
N ARG A 81 23.18 7.55 2.52
CA ARG A 81 24.33 6.63 2.46
C ARG A 81 23.90 5.18 2.27
N LEU A 82 22.83 4.74 2.94
CA LEU A 82 22.25 3.42 2.78
C LEU A 82 21.85 3.16 1.32
N ILE A 83 21.13 4.11 0.69
CA ILE A 83 20.72 3.99 -0.71
C ILE A 83 21.95 3.96 -1.63
N SER A 84 22.93 4.84 -1.42
CA SER A 84 24.19 4.83 -2.18
C SER A 84 24.91 3.49 -2.10
N GLN A 85 25.00 2.88 -0.91
CA GLN A 85 25.58 1.55 -0.72
C GLN A 85 24.79 0.49 -1.49
N SER A 86 23.47 0.51 -1.35
CA SER A 86 22.57 -0.48 -1.92
C SER A 86 22.59 -0.49 -3.46
N LEU A 87 22.80 0.66 -4.11
CA LEU A 87 22.97 0.79 -5.56
C LEU A 87 24.12 -0.08 -6.08
N THR A 88 25.21 -0.18 -5.29
CA THR A 88 26.39 -0.96 -5.68
C THR A 88 26.31 -2.44 -5.30
N GLU A 89 25.45 -2.80 -4.35
CA GLU A 89 25.35 -4.15 -3.79
C GLU A 89 24.42 -5.04 -4.64
N SER A 90 23.13 -4.69 -4.74
CA SER A 90 22.18 -5.43 -5.57
C SER A 90 20.87 -4.66 -5.77
N LEU A 91 20.09 -5.04 -6.79
CA LEU A 91 18.76 -4.45 -7.01
C LEU A 91 17.78 -4.76 -5.87
N SER A 92 17.91 -5.92 -5.21
CA SER A 92 17.09 -6.25 -4.04
C SER A 92 17.42 -5.32 -2.88
N ALA A 93 18.70 -5.19 -2.55
CA ALA A 93 19.18 -4.29 -1.51
C ALA A 93 18.72 -2.85 -1.75
N LEU A 94 18.74 -2.40 -3.02
CA LEU A 94 18.23 -1.09 -3.42
C LEU A 94 16.74 -0.93 -3.14
N GLY A 95 15.92 -1.90 -3.55
CA GLY A 95 14.49 -1.89 -3.29
C GLY A 95 14.17 -1.81 -1.80
N ASP A 96 14.83 -2.66 -1.00
CA ASP A 96 14.63 -2.73 0.45
C ASP A 96 15.08 -1.44 1.15
N SER A 97 16.19 -0.85 0.71
CA SER A 97 16.71 0.42 1.24
C SER A 97 15.80 1.60 0.94
N CYS A 98 15.28 1.69 -0.29
CA CYS A 98 14.33 2.71 -0.70
C CYS A 98 13.02 2.59 0.10
N ILE A 99 12.48 1.37 0.24
CA ILE A 99 11.27 1.13 1.03
C ILE A 99 11.50 1.50 2.50
N PHE A 100 12.63 1.08 3.07
CA PHE A 100 12.99 1.42 4.44
C PHE A 100 13.05 2.93 4.67
N PHE A 101 13.71 3.67 3.77
CA PHE A 101 13.79 5.12 3.89
C PHE A 101 12.39 5.76 3.85
N LEU A 102 11.52 5.31 2.93
CA LEU A 102 10.15 5.81 2.81
C LEU A 102 9.27 5.44 4.00
N ASP A 103 9.47 4.27 4.60
CA ASP A 103 8.78 3.86 5.84
C ASP A 103 9.21 4.76 7.01
N ARG A 104 10.48 5.14 7.08
CA ARG A 104 10.98 6.12 8.07
C ARG A 104 10.44 7.52 7.82
N VAL A 105 10.34 7.96 6.56
CA VAL A 105 9.73 9.25 6.19
C VAL A 105 8.27 9.32 6.65
N GLN A 106 7.51 8.22 6.55
CA GLN A 106 6.13 8.17 7.03
C GLN A 106 6.02 8.28 8.57
N GLU A 107 7.06 7.91 9.29
CA GLU A 107 7.07 7.83 10.77
C GLU A 107 7.70 9.06 11.42
N ASN A 108 8.55 9.80 10.71
CA ASN A 108 9.31 10.92 11.25
C ASN A 108 9.15 12.19 10.39
N ILE A 109 8.51 13.20 10.99
CA ILE A 109 8.21 14.49 10.35
C ILE A 109 9.48 15.26 9.97
N GLU A 110 10.51 15.24 10.82
CA GLU A 110 11.80 15.91 10.55
C GLU A 110 12.50 15.26 9.35
N LEU A 111 12.46 13.92 9.28
CA LEU A 111 12.99 13.19 8.14
C LEU A 111 12.21 13.48 6.86
N ALA A 112 10.89 13.56 6.94
CA ALA A 112 10.02 13.91 5.81
C ALA A 112 10.26 15.33 5.26
N ALA A 113 10.73 16.25 6.10
CA ALA A 113 11.11 17.61 5.73
C ALA A 113 12.57 17.75 5.28
N SER A 114 13.36 16.67 5.37
CA SER A 114 14.80 16.73 5.09
C SER A 114 15.10 16.95 3.61
N VAL A 115 16.24 17.58 3.34
CA VAL A 115 16.72 17.80 1.96
C VAL A 115 16.91 16.47 1.26
N GLU A 116 17.44 15.46 1.95
CA GLU A 116 17.60 14.10 1.42
C GLU A 116 16.28 13.46 0.99
N ALA A 117 15.22 13.61 1.79
CA ALA A 117 13.90 13.07 1.42
C ALA A 117 13.34 13.79 0.20
N THR A 118 13.44 15.12 0.15
CA THR A 118 12.93 15.90 -0.99
C THR A 118 13.71 15.62 -2.28
N ASP A 119 15.04 15.52 -2.21
CA ASP A 119 15.90 15.17 -3.34
C ASP A 119 15.66 13.72 -3.81
N PHE A 120 15.41 12.79 -2.88
CA PHE A 120 15.12 11.39 -3.21
C PHE A 120 13.82 11.28 -4.00
N ILE A 121 12.75 11.90 -3.49
CA ILE A 121 11.45 11.90 -4.14
C ILE A 121 11.53 12.59 -5.50
N TYR A 122 12.27 13.69 -5.61
CA TYR A 122 12.49 14.37 -6.88
C TYR A 122 13.12 13.44 -7.95
N ALA A 123 14.06 12.59 -7.55
CA ALA A 123 14.73 11.65 -8.45
C ALA A 123 13.80 10.54 -8.97
N ILE A 124 12.87 10.05 -8.15
CA ILE A 124 12.12 8.82 -8.45
C ILE A 124 10.63 9.04 -8.74
N GLU A 125 10.01 10.15 -8.30
CA GLU A 125 8.56 10.33 -8.39
C GLU A 125 8.06 10.27 -9.83
N LYS A 126 8.71 11.00 -10.74
CA LYS A 126 8.30 11.03 -12.16
C LYS A 126 8.48 9.65 -12.84
N PRO A 127 9.65 8.99 -12.79
CA PRO A 127 9.82 7.64 -13.33
C PRO A 127 8.81 6.63 -12.77
N LEU A 128 8.53 6.67 -11.46
CA LEU A 128 7.57 5.77 -10.84
C LEU A 128 6.13 6.04 -11.26
N LYS A 129 5.74 7.31 -11.44
CA LYS A 129 4.42 7.67 -11.98
C LYS A 129 4.24 7.21 -13.42
N GLU A 130 5.29 7.30 -14.23
CA GLU A 130 5.28 6.79 -15.60
C GLU A 130 5.09 5.27 -15.61
N PHE A 131 5.84 4.55 -14.77
CA PHE A 131 5.66 3.11 -14.60
C PHE A 131 4.25 2.74 -14.12
N ALA A 132 3.70 3.47 -13.15
CA ALA A 132 2.35 3.23 -12.63
C ALA A 132 1.29 3.38 -13.73
N LYS A 133 1.40 4.42 -14.57
CA LYS A 133 0.50 4.64 -15.71
C LYS A 133 0.55 3.48 -16.72
N ILE A 134 1.75 3.09 -17.15
CA ILE A 134 1.95 1.98 -18.11
C ILE A 134 1.41 0.67 -17.53
N THR A 135 1.66 0.43 -16.24
CA THR A 135 1.19 -0.76 -15.54
C THR A 135 -0.34 -0.77 -15.44
N ASN A 136 -0.97 0.36 -15.19
CA ASN A 136 -2.44 0.46 -15.14
C ASN A 136 -3.07 0.12 -16.50
N GLU A 137 -2.58 0.73 -17.58
CA GLU A 137 -3.07 0.46 -18.94
C GLU A 137 -2.90 -1.01 -19.36
N SER A 138 -1.77 -1.64 -18.98
CA SER A 138 -1.53 -3.06 -19.23
C SER A 138 -2.44 -3.96 -18.39
N ASN A 139 -2.63 -3.62 -17.11
CA ASN A 139 -3.41 -4.42 -16.18
C ASN A 139 -4.90 -4.38 -16.50
N GLU A 140 -5.44 -3.25 -16.95
CA GLU A 140 -6.84 -3.20 -17.40
C GLU A 140 -7.13 -4.17 -18.55
N LYS A 141 -6.19 -4.34 -19.49
CA LYS A 141 -6.32 -5.31 -20.59
C LYS A 141 -6.20 -6.74 -20.08
N LYS A 142 -5.17 -7.03 -19.30
CA LYS A 142 -4.96 -8.35 -18.69
C LYS A 142 -6.15 -8.78 -17.85
N PHE A 143 -6.71 -7.87 -17.07
CA PHE A 143 -7.88 -8.14 -16.23
C PHE A 143 -9.10 -8.48 -17.07
N GLU A 144 -9.36 -7.72 -18.13
CA GLU A 144 -10.46 -7.97 -19.07
C GLU A 144 -10.34 -9.35 -19.73
N GLU A 145 -9.16 -9.66 -20.27
CA GLU A 145 -8.86 -10.96 -20.87
C GLU A 145 -9.04 -12.11 -19.87
N THR A 146 -8.56 -11.93 -18.65
CA THR A 146 -8.63 -12.96 -17.61
C THR A 146 -10.08 -13.23 -17.20
N ILE A 147 -10.90 -12.19 -16.98
CA ILE A 147 -12.32 -12.35 -16.62
C ILE A 147 -13.13 -12.94 -17.78
N ALA A 148 -12.82 -12.53 -19.01
CA ALA A 148 -13.48 -13.08 -20.20
C ALA A 148 -13.31 -14.60 -20.29
N ASN A 149 -12.18 -15.12 -19.83
CA ASN A 149 -11.87 -16.55 -19.84
C ASN A 149 -12.36 -17.34 -18.60
N LEU A 150 -12.85 -16.67 -17.54
CA LEU A 150 -13.35 -17.35 -16.35
C LEU A 150 -14.66 -18.11 -16.59
N THR A 151 -14.85 -19.23 -15.90
CA THR A 151 -16.14 -19.93 -15.86
C THR A 151 -17.15 -19.19 -14.98
N ALA A 152 -18.42 -19.57 -15.08
CA ALA A 152 -19.47 -19.05 -14.19
C ALA A 152 -19.20 -19.37 -12.72
N GLU A 153 -18.68 -20.57 -12.44
CA GLU A 153 -18.34 -21.05 -11.09
C GLU A 153 -17.16 -20.27 -10.48
N ASP A 154 -16.13 -19.97 -11.29
CA ASP A 154 -15.00 -19.16 -10.84
C ASP A 154 -15.45 -17.74 -10.47
N LEU A 155 -16.35 -17.17 -11.28
CA LEU A 155 -16.95 -15.86 -11.00
C LEU A 155 -17.78 -15.92 -9.71
N GLN A 156 -18.68 -16.89 -9.57
CA GLN A 156 -19.46 -17.05 -8.33
C GLN A 156 -18.55 -17.19 -7.10
N THR A 157 -17.45 -17.95 -7.21
CA THR A 157 -16.46 -18.10 -6.13
C THR A 157 -15.73 -16.79 -5.81
N ALA A 158 -15.43 -15.97 -6.82
CA ALA A 158 -14.81 -14.66 -6.61
C ALA A 158 -15.77 -13.65 -5.95
N PHE A 159 -17.07 -13.77 -6.22
CA PHE A 159 -18.13 -12.97 -5.60
C PHE A 159 -18.64 -13.52 -4.28
N SER A 160 -18.36 -14.79 -3.96
CA SER A 160 -18.73 -15.35 -2.67
C SER A 160 -18.06 -14.54 -1.55
N PRO A 161 -18.81 -14.09 -0.52
CA PRO A 161 -18.17 -13.60 0.70
C PRO A 161 -17.24 -14.70 1.20
N ILE A 162 -16.18 -14.35 1.94
CA ILE A 162 -15.28 -15.34 2.52
C ILE A 162 -16.10 -16.20 3.50
N ARG A 163 -16.73 -17.27 3.00
CA ARG A 163 -17.53 -18.20 3.78
C ARG A 163 -16.55 -18.95 4.67
N LEU A 164 -16.52 -18.57 5.94
CA LEU A 164 -15.79 -19.30 6.96
C LEU A 164 -16.51 -20.63 7.19
N ASP A 165 -15.98 -21.70 6.62
CA ASP A 165 -16.41 -23.05 6.98
C ASP A 165 -16.34 -23.27 8.49
N LYS A 166 -17.43 -23.79 9.06
CA LYS A 166 -17.60 -24.47 10.37
C LYS A 166 -16.93 -23.77 11.57
N THR A 167 -17.75 -23.18 12.44
CA THR A 167 -17.60 -22.78 13.87
C THR A 167 -16.20 -22.55 14.45
N ARG A 168 -15.25 -23.47 14.29
CA ARG A 168 -13.83 -23.31 14.69
C ARG A 168 -13.13 -22.16 13.97
N LYS A 169 -13.38 -21.96 12.67
CA LYS A 169 -12.80 -20.81 11.95
C LYS A 169 -13.42 -19.49 12.42
N LYS A 170 -14.69 -19.48 12.82
CA LYS A 170 -15.39 -18.28 13.33
C LYS A 170 -14.77 -17.79 14.66
N VAL A 171 -14.62 -18.67 15.65
CA VAL A 171 -14.02 -18.32 16.95
C VAL A 171 -12.57 -17.85 16.79
N TYR A 172 -11.80 -18.52 15.94
CA TYR A 172 -10.42 -18.12 15.65
C TYR A 172 -10.36 -16.71 15.04
N VAL A 173 -11.20 -16.44 14.04
CA VAL A 173 -11.28 -15.12 13.40
C VAL A 173 -11.78 -14.04 14.34
N GLU A 174 -12.75 -14.32 15.21
CA GLU A 174 -13.21 -13.40 16.25
C GLU A 174 -12.10 -13.09 17.27
N THR A 175 -11.28 -14.10 17.61
CA THR A 175 -10.12 -13.92 18.50
C THR A 175 -9.04 -13.07 17.83
N GLU A 176 -8.75 -13.29 16.55
CA GLU A 176 -7.81 -12.45 15.79
C GLU A 176 -8.32 -11.01 15.64
N LEU A 177 -9.61 -10.83 15.35
CA LEU A 177 -10.27 -9.52 15.28
C LEU A 177 -10.13 -8.79 16.61
N HIS A 178 -10.45 -9.45 17.73
CA HIS A 178 -10.29 -8.88 19.06
C HIS A 178 -8.83 -8.54 19.37
N THR A 179 -7.91 -9.45 19.06
CA THR A 179 -6.47 -9.25 19.29
C THR A 179 -5.94 -8.05 18.51
N LEU A 180 -6.28 -7.94 17.23
CA LEU A 180 -5.85 -6.82 16.39
C LEU A 180 -6.44 -5.50 16.90
N TYR A 181 -7.71 -5.51 17.34
CA TYR A 181 -8.33 -4.35 17.95
C TYR A 181 -7.64 -3.93 19.26
N GLN A 182 -7.27 -4.88 20.12
CA GLN A 182 -6.49 -4.58 21.34
C GLN A 182 -5.10 -4.01 21.04
N GLN A 183 -4.46 -4.47 19.95
CA GLN A 183 -3.19 -3.88 19.50
C GLN A 183 -3.38 -2.43 19.04
N VAL A 184 -4.48 -2.13 18.35
CA VAL A 184 -4.86 -0.75 17.98
C VAL A 184 -4.99 0.10 19.24
N LEU A 185 -5.78 -0.34 20.22
CA LEU A 185 -5.99 0.39 21.48
C LEU A 185 -4.66 0.61 22.23
N THR A 186 -3.79 -0.38 22.26
CA THR A 186 -2.47 -0.28 22.91
C THR A 186 -1.60 0.77 22.21
N ALA A 187 -1.56 0.76 20.87
CA ALA A 187 -0.81 1.76 20.09
C ALA A 187 -1.36 3.18 20.28
N THR A 188 -2.70 3.32 20.38
CA THR A 188 -3.35 4.59 20.70
C THR A 188 -3.00 5.10 22.09
N LYS A 189 -2.86 4.21 23.08
CA LYS A 189 -2.43 4.56 24.45
C LYS A 189 -0.95 4.95 24.52
N SER A 190 -0.09 4.27 23.76
CA SER A 190 1.34 4.58 23.72
C SER A 190 1.69 5.74 22.77
N ASN A 191 0.69 6.48 22.30
CA ASN A 191 0.82 7.62 21.37
C ASN A 191 1.62 7.32 20.09
N ASN A 192 1.64 6.07 19.64
CA ASN A 192 2.31 5.67 18.40
C ASN A 192 1.30 5.71 17.25
N LEU A 193 1.05 6.91 16.73
CA LEU A 193 0.02 7.17 15.72
C LEU A 193 0.33 6.46 14.39
N ALA A 194 1.60 6.38 13.98
CA ALA A 194 2.01 5.65 12.79
C ALA A 194 1.70 4.14 12.87
N LYS A 195 2.00 3.51 14.02
CA LYS A 195 1.65 2.11 14.27
C LYS A 195 0.14 1.92 14.37
N CYS A 196 -0.55 2.84 15.04
CA CYS A 196 -2.02 2.83 15.14
C CYS A 196 -2.67 2.84 13.76
N LYS A 197 -2.21 3.74 12.86
CA LYS A 197 -2.66 3.82 11.47
C LYS A 197 -2.46 2.49 10.74
N LYS A 198 -1.25 1.92 10.76
CA LYS A 198 -0.94 0.63 10.11
C LYS A 198 -1.85 -0.50 10.60
N LEU A 199 -2.09 -0.56 11.92
CA LEU A 199 -2.97 -1.57 12.52
C LEU A 199 -4.45 -1.34 12.17
N LEU A 200 -4.91 -0.09 12.16
CA LEU A 200 -6.27 0.28 11.75
C LEU A 200 -6.54 0.00 10.28
N THR A 201 -5.61 0.34 9.38
CA THR A 201 -5.69 0.01 7.96
C THR A 201 -5.85 -1.50 7.78
N ARG A 202 -5.02 -2.29 8.46
CA ARG A 202 -5.12 -3.76 8.44
C ARG A 202 -6.46 -4.23 9.00
N TYR A 203 -6.91 -3.67 10.13
CA TYR A 203 -8.15 -4.06 10.79
C TYR A 203 -9.37 -3.82 9.88
N ILE A 204 -9.49 -2.63 9.31
CA ILE A 204 -10.58 -2.26 8.40
C ILE A 204 -10.55 -3.09 7.13
N ILE A 205 -9.40 -3.19 6.44
CA ILE A 205 -9.29 -4.00 5.21
C ILE A 205 -9.62 -5.46 5.49
N THR A 206 -9.19 -6.01 6.63
CA THR A 206 -9.38 -7.44 6.91
C THR A 206 -10.82 -7.73 7.33
N TYR A 207 -11.42 -6.89 8.18
CA TYR A 207 -12.61 -7.25 8.92
C TYR A 207 -13.87 -6.42 8.63
N ASN A 208 -13.85 -5.36 7.80
CA ASN A 208 -15.04 -4.51 7.58
C ASN A 208 -16.29 -5.25 7.07
N GLU A 209 -16.12 -6.39 6.39
CA GLU A 209 -17.23 -7.20 5.89
C GLU A 209 -17.80 -8.20 6.92
N PHE A 210 -17.25 -8.25 8.15
CA PHE A 210 -17.67 -9.18 9.19
C PHE A 210 -18.77 -8.61 10.07
N GLU A 211 -19.76 -9.43 10.45
CA GLU A 211 -20.84 -9.02 11.36
C GLU A 211 -20.32 -8.53 12.72
N SER A 212 -19.23 -9.09 13.21
CA SER A 212 -18.59 -8.72 14.48
C SER A 212 -17.72 -7.46 14.39
N PHE A 213 -17.61 -6.85 13.21
CA PHE A 213 -16.87 -5.61 13.03
C PHE A 213 -17.62 -4.42 13.64
N ASN A 214 -17.01 -3.80 14.65
CA ASN A 214 -17.63 -2.71 15.37
C ASN A 214 -17.39 -1.36 14.69
N LYS A 215 -18.21 -1.04 13.68
CA LYS A 215 -18.15 0.24 12.95
C LYS A 215 -18.22 1.47 13.86
N SER A 216 -19.09 1.44 14.88
CA SER A 216 -19.29 2.57 15.78
C SER A 216 -18.06 2.84 16.66
N GLU A 217 -17.39 1.79 17.10
CA GLU A 217 -16.20 1.91 17.94
C GLU A 217 -14.97 2.36 17.13
N VAL A 218 -14.85 1.90 15.88
CA VAL A 218 -13.87 2.44 14.92
C VAL A 218 -14.12 3.92 14.69
N GLU A 219 -15.36 4.33 14.40
CA GLU A 219 -15.69 5.75 14.19
C GLU A 219 -15.36 6.61 15.42
N THR A 220 -15.69 6.13 16.62
CA THR A 220 -15.35 6.81 17.88
C THR A 220 -13.84 6.98 18.05
N LEU A 221 -13.08 5.93 17.73
CA LEU A 221 -11.63 5.97 17.77
C LEU A 221 -11.05 6.95 16.75
N LEU A 222 -11.61 6.99 15.54
CA LEU A 222 -11.18 7.92 14.50
C LEU A 222 -11.41 9.37 14.89
N VAL A 223 -12.58 9.69 15.45
CA VAL A 223 -12.86 11.04 15.98
C VAL A 223 -11.86 11.41 17.08
N ALA A 224 -11.51 10.47 17.96
CA ALA A 224 -10.54 10.71 19.02
C ALA A 224 -9.12 10.91 18.48
N LEU A 225 -8.71 10.15 17.45
CA LEU A 225 -7.39 10.26 16.82
C LEU A 225 -7.25 11.52 15.99
N ASP A 226 -8.28 11.91 15.25
CA ASP A 226 -8.28 13.14 14.43
C ASP A 226 -8.22 14.41 15.29
N LYS A 227 -8.77 14.36 16.51
CA LYS A 227 -8.58 15.42 17.52
C LYS A 227 -7.14 15.51 18.04
N ARG A 228 -6.38 14.41 18.01
CA ARG A 228 -4.98 14.37 18.47
C ARG A 228 -4.01 14.77 17.38
N GLU A 229 -4.26 14.33 16.15
CA GLU A 229 -3.50 14.67 14.95
C GLU A 229 -4.48 15.06 13.85
N ALA A 230 -4.54 16.36 13.56
CA ALA A 230 -5.42 16.89 12.53
C ALA A 230 -5.11 16.24 11.18
N GLY A 231 -6.12 15.68 10.53
CA GLY A 231 -5.97 15.00 9.24
C GLY A 231 -5.59 13.53 9.36
N PHE A 232 -5.51 12.97 10.57
CA PHE A 232 -5.30 11.53 10.77
C PHE A 232 -6.35 10.70 10.02
N ARG A 233 -7.63 11.12 10.05
CA ARG A 233 -8.70 10.43 9.34
C ARG A 233 -8.42 10.38 7.84
N GLN A 234 -8.14 11.53 7.22
CA GLN A 234 -7.84 11.59 5.80
C GLN A 234 -6.64 10.73 5.43
N ASN A 235 -5.57 10.80 6.24
CA ASN A 235 -4.37 10.00 6.04
C ASN A 235 -4.66 8.49 6.08
N LEU A 236 -5.50 8.05 7.03
CA LEU A 236 -5.94 6.66 7.10
C LEU A 236 -6.76 6.25 5.86
N TRP A 237 -7.66 7.12 5.40
CA TRP A 237 -8.47 6.88 4.20
C TRP A 237 -7.59 6.74 2.95
N ASP A 238 -6.60 7.63 2.79
CA ASP A 238 -5.62 7.54 1.71
C ASP A 238 -4.82 6.24 1.80
N SER A 239 -4.37 5.86 3.00
CA SER A 239 -3.67 4.59 3.24
C SER A 239 -4.51 3.37 2.87
N LEU A 240 -5.81 3.38 3.20
CA LEU A 240 -6.75 2.32 2.82
C LEU A 240 -6.88 2.22 1.30
N ALA A 241 -7.07 3.35 0.62
CA ALA A 241 -7.23 3.40 -0.83
C ALA A 241 -5.97 2.90 -1.54
N ILE A 242 -4.78 3.35 -1.13
CA ILE A 242 -3.48 2.92 -1.66
C ILE A 242 -3.29 1.40 -1.46
N ASP A 243 -3.58 0.87 -0.27
CA ASP A 243 -3.38 -0.55 0.03
C ASP A 243 -4.33 -1.46 -0.75
N ILE A 244 -5.60 -1.06 -0.89
CA ILE A 244 -6.59 -1.82 -1.66
C ILE A 244 -6.25 -1.78 -3.15
N TYR A 245 -5.96 -0.60 -3.71
CA TYR A 245 -5.53 -0.45 -5.10
C TYR A 245 -4.31 -1.30 -5.41
N TYR A 246 -3.26 -1.23 -4.58
CA TYR A 246 -2.08 -2.07 -4.73
C TYR A 246 -2.41 -3.57 -4.68
N SER A 247 -3.31 -4.00 -3.78
CA SER A 247 -3.74 -5.39 -3.70
C SER A 247 -4.47 -5.87 -4.96
N VAL A 248 -5.32 -5.02 -5.54
CA VAL A 248 -6.01 -5.28 -6.81
C VAL A 248 -4.99 -5.41 -7.94
N THR A 249 -4.15 -4.40 -8.13
CA THR A 249 -3.12 -4.36 -9.18
C THR A 249 -2.19 -5.56 -9.09
N ARG A 250 -1.73 -5.90 -7.89
CA ARG A 250 -0.92 -7.09 -7.65
C ARG A 250 -1.68 -8.38 -7.98
N GLY A 251 -2.96 -8.49 -7.59
CA GLY A 251 -3.80 -9.63 -7.92
C GLY A 251 -3.92 -9.84 -9.43
N ILE A 252 -4.07 -8.76 -10.21
CA ILE A 252 -4.11 -8.81 -11.68
C ILE A 252 -2.77 -9.29 -12.25
N MET A 253 -1.65 -8.71 -11.77
CA MET A 253 -0.31 -9.09 -12.25
C MET A 253 0.04 -10.55 -11.96
N GLU A 254 -0.41 -11.08 -10.82
CA GLU A 254 -0.22 -12.48 -10.42
C GLU A 254 -1.22 -13.44 -11.09
N GLY A 255 -2.17 -12.95 -11.90
CA GLY A 255 -3.25 -13.76 -12.48
C GLY A 255 -4.29 -14.25 -11.46
N ASN A 256 -4.30 -13.70 -10.25
CA ASN A 256 -5.24 -14.02 -9.20
C ASN A 256 -6.49 -13.13 -9.28
N THR A 257 -7.39 -13.50 -10.20
CA THR A 257 -8.62 -12.74 -10.48
C THR A 257 -9.55 -12.66 -9.27
N LYS A 258 -9.58 -13.70 -8.43
CA LYS A 258 -10.37 -13.70 -7.19
C LYS A 258 -9.94 -12.56 -6.26
N LYS A 259 -8.63 -12.42 -6.02
CA LYS A 259 -8.07 -11.35 -5.20
C LYS A 259 -8.35 -9.97 -5.80
N ALA A 260 -8.25 -9.83 -7.13
CA ALA A 260 -8.57 -8.59 -7.81
C ALA A 260 -10.05 -8.20 -7.67
N ILE A 261 -10.98 -9.11 -7.95
CA ILE A 261 -12.43 -8.89 -7.79
C ILE A 261 -12.79 -8.56 -6.34
N GLN A 262 -12.26 -9.31 -5.38
CA GLN A 262 -12.49 -9.04 -3.95
C GLN A 262 -11.97 -7.67 -3.54
N GLY A 263 -10.81 -7.25 -4.05
CA GLY A 263 -10.27 -5.92 -3.79
C GLY A 263 -11.13 -4.79 -4.37
N ILE A 264 -11.63 -4.94 -5.61
CA ILE A 264 -12.53 -3.96 -6.25
C ILE A 264 -13.81 -3.81 -5.41
N ARG A 265 -14.44 -4.93 -5.05
CA ARG A 265 -15.65 -4.92 -4.21
C ARG A 265 -15.42 -4.29 -2.85
N LYS A 266 -14.26 -4.57 -2.24
CA LYS A 266 -13.88 -4.01 -0.95
C LYS A 266 -13.67 -2.50 -1.02
N PHE A 267 -13.07 -2.01 -2.11
CA PHE A 267 -12.94 -0.59 -2.37
C PHE A 267 -14.32 0.07 -2.45
N ALA A 268 -15.22 -0.46 -3.28
CA ALA A 268 -16.58 0.04 -3.42
C ALA A 268 -17.36 0.01 -2.09
N TYR A 269 -17.18 -1.04 -1.28
CA TYR A 269 -17.84 -1.16 0.01
C TYR A 269 -17.31 -0.19 1.08
N ILE A 270 -16.00 0.05 1.13
CA ILE A 270 -15.38 0.97 2.12
C ILE A 270 -15.66 2.43 1.78
N PHE A 271 -15.61 2.79 0.50
CA PHE A 271 -15.65 4.18 0.06
C PHE A 271 -16.99 4.61 -0.52
N GLU A 272 -17.94 3.68 -0.67
CA GLU A 272 -19.33 3.94 -1.07
C GLU A 272 -19.47 4.80 -2.35
N GLY A 273 -18.49 4.69 -3.26
CA GLY A 273 -18.47 5.43 -4.53
C GLY A 273 -18.02 6.89 -4.43
N ASP A 274 -17.34 7.31 -3.36
CA ASP A 274 -16.78 8.66 -3.25
C ASP A 274 -15.69 8.91 -4.33
N PRO A 275 -15.93 9.83 -5.29
CA PRO A 275 -14.99 10.08 -6.37
C PRO A 275 -13.71 10.79 -5.92
N ASN A 276 -13.70 11.40 -4.73
CA ASN A 276 -12.55 12.14 -4.20
C ASN A 276 -11.49 11.22 -3.60
N VAL A 277 -11.79 9.93 -3.43
CA VAL A 277 -10.84 8.95 -2.92
C VAL A 277 -9.78 8.65 -3.96
N LYS A 278 -8.53 8.48 -3.51
CA LYS A 278 -7.42 8.08 -4.38
C LYS A 278 -7.74 6.80 -5.14
N PHE A 279 -7.37 6.77 -6.42
CA PHE A 279 -7.57 5.63 -7.33
C PHE A 279 -9.04 5.26 -7.59
N SER A 280 -10.01 6.13 -7.25
CA SER A 280 -11.43 5.91 -7.54
C SER A 280 -11.67 5.62 -9.02
N TYR A 281 -11.12 6.44 -9.91
CA TYR A 281 -11.26 6.29 -11.36
C TYR A 281 -10.68 4.98 -11.90
N GLU A 282 -9.50 4.59 -11.43
CA GLU A 282 -8.83 3.36 -11.85
C GLU A 282 -9.61 2.11 -11.39
N ILE A 283 -10.12 2.12 -10.16
CA ILE A 283 -10.96 1.04 -9.65
C ILE A 283 -12.31 0.99 -10.37
N ASP A 284 -12.96 2.14 -10.58
CA ASP A 284 -14.22 2.25 -11.32
C ASP A 284 -14.08 1.68 -12.75
N ALA A 285 -12.97 1.96 -13.43
CA ALA A 285 -12.70 1.43 -14.76
C ALA A 285 -12.65 -0.11 -14.76
N LEU A 286 -11.97 -0.70 -13.77
CA LEU A 286 -11.92 -2.15 -13.58
C LEU A 286 -13.29 -2.72 -13.21
N GLU A 287 -14.03 -2.05 -12.33
CA GLU A 287 -15.38 -2.46 -11.91
C GLU A 287 -16.37 -2.48 -13.08
N ARG A 288 -16.37 -1.44 -13.92
CA ARG A 288 -17.20 -1.38 -15.13
C ARG A 288 -16.88 -2.51 -16.10
N LYS A 289 -15.60 -2.85 -16.29
CA LYS A 289 -15.20 -3.99 -17.13
C LYS A 289 -15.70 -5.32 -16.54
N LEU A 290 -15.55 -5.50 -15.22
CA LEU A 290 -16.03 -6.68 -14.51
C LEU A 290 -17.54 -6.88 -14.71
N TYR A 291 -18.34 -5.86 -14.41
CA TYR A 291 -19.81 -5.95 -14.57
C TYR A 291 -20.23 -6.05 -16.03
N GLY A 292 -19.54 -5.37 -16.95
CA GLY A 292 -19.79 -5.49 -18.39
C GLY A 292 -19.62 -6.92 -18.90
N ILE A 293 -18.58 -7.65 -18.44
CA ILE A 293 -18.39 -9.06 -18.80
C ILE A 293 -19.44 -9.96 -18.14
N ILE A 294 -19.75 -9.73 -16.87
CA ILE A 294 -20.79 -10.49 -16.16
C ILE A 294 -22.14 -10.38 -16.87
N GLN A 295 -22.49 -9.17 -17.32
CA GLN A 295 -23.71 -8.93 -18.08
C GLN A 295 -23.70 -9.67 -19.42
N LYS A 296 -22.58 -9.60 -20.17
CA LYS A 296 -22.42 -10.34 -21.44
C LYS A 296 -22.55 -11.85 -21.27
N LYS A 297 -22.11 -12.40 -20.14
CA LYS A 297 -22.22 -13.83 -19.80
C LYS A 297 -23.59 -14.24 -19.27
N GLY A 298 -24.53 -13.31 -19.07
CA GLY A 298 -25.86 -13.59 -18.53
C GLY A 298 -25.89 -13.98 -17.04
N LEU A 299 -24.77 -13.84 -16.33
CA LEU A 299 -24.59 -14.32 -14.94
C LEU A 299 -25.14 -13.35 -13.89
N MET A 300 -25.65 -12.19 -14.31
CA MET A 300 -26.09 -11.13 -13.40
C MET A 300 -27.21 -11.57 -12.47
N ARG A 301 -28.16 -12.40 -12.95
CA ARG A 301 -29.28 -12.90 -12.14
C ARG A 301 -28.84 -13.90 -11.07
N GLU A 302 -27.82 -14.70 -11.36
CA GLU A 302 -27.28 -15.69 -10.41
C GLU A 302 -26.47 -15.00 -9.32
N LEU A 303 -25.57 -14.08 -9.71
CA LEU A 303 -24.77 -13.29 -8.77
C LEU A 303 -25.64 -12.42 -7.84
N MET A 304 -26.70 -11.77 -8.37
CA MET A 304 -27.62 -10.98 -7.53
C MET A 304 -28.43 -11.84 -6.54
N LYS A 305 -28.76 -13.09 -6.86
CA LYS A 305 -29.44 -14.00 -5.93
C LYS A 305 -28.55 -14.37 -4.75
N ASP A 306 -27.25 -14.58 -5.00
CA ASP A 306 -26.29 -14.93 -3.93
C ASP A 306 -25.87 -13.72 -3.10
N LEU A 307 -25.76 -12.53 -3.70
CA LEU A 307 -25.54 -11.26 -2.97
C LEU A 307 -26.68 -10.96 -1.98
N ARG A 308 -27.94 -11.24 -2.34
CA ARG A 308 -29.11 -11.07 -1.45
C ARG A 308 -29.26 -12.15 -0.38
N ARG A 309 -28.55 -13.27 -0.49
CA ARG A 309 -28.56 -14.36 0.50
C ARG A 309 -27.44 -14.24 1.54
N GLY A 310 -26.50 -13.31 1.33
CA GLY A 310 -25.38 -13.02 2.24
C GLY A 310 -25.55 -11.75 3.08
N THR A 311 -26.74 -11.13 3.03
CA THR A 311 -27.22 -10.08 3.94
C THR A 311 -28.28 -10.66 4.84
#